data_AF-A0A8T3SNB8-F1
#
_entry.id   AF-A0A8T3SNB8-F1
#
_cell.length_a   1.000
_cell.length_b   1.000
_cell.length_c   1.000
_cell.angle_alpha   90.00
_cell.angle_beta   90.00
_cell.angle_gamma   90.00
#
_symmetry.space_group_name_H-M   'P 1'
#
loop_
_entity.id
_entity.type
_entity.pdbx_description
1 polymer ?
#
loop_
_entity_poly.entity_id
_entity_poly.type
_entity_poly.pdbx_seq_one_letter_code
_entity_poly.pdbx_strand_id
1 'polypeptide(L)'
;MQTRTAVLLSLGMLLEKVDTSEFIAKLLKIAKEENPDFIFTQSLQKQGFLLAETFNQGKIESETFASQLLKLLGIKTMPLNEFWNAWDQMVILGNIAEKVHLLQEVGYKHNALMYLSSDTNHSHFNKIVKESENQNIQLDATKQPIQFGQLPLYLSYRIGRNRETLVKHIIDDIRSKDFNKPREIILILGNPANIKDKTARQMAERECAVITAWCKENNVSVKFHNHSLEETFEQIFNTENIDRLAFKFA
;
A
#
# COMPACT_ATOMS: atom_id res chain seq x y z
N MET A 1 -4.51 -27.97 18.09
CA MET A 1 -4.81 -26.90 17.12
C MET A 1 -3.53 -26.55 16.38
N GLN A 2 -3.52 -26.58 15.04
CA GLN A 2 -2.38 -26.06 14.28
C GLN A 2 -2.35 -24.54 14.44
N THR A 3 -1.27 -24.02 15.00
CA THR A 3 -1.04 -22.58 15.16
C THR A 3 -0.85 -21.94 13.80
N ARG A 4 -1.64 -20.91 13.49
CA ARG A 4 -1.57 -20.15 12.23
C ARG A 4 -0.70 -18.91 12.38
N THR A 5 -0.05 -18.49 11.31
CA THR A 5 0.62 -17.18 11.20
C THR A 5 -0.29 -16.24 10.44
N ALA A 6 -0.50 -15.02 10.92
CA ALA A 6 -1.15 -13.98 10.13
C ALA A 6 -0.08 -13.14 9.43
N VAL A 7 -0.23 -12.93 8.13
CA VAL A 7 0.69 -12.09 7.35
C VAL A 7 -0.07 -10.93 6.77
N LEU A 8 0.33 -9.72 7.14
CA LEU A 8 -0.20 -8.46 6.63
C LEU A 8 0.80 -7.86 5.65
N LEU A 9 0.34 -7.55 4.44
CA LEU A 9 1.16 -6.89 3.41
C LEU A 9 0.36 -5.81 2.68
N SER A 10 1.06 -4.94 1.94
CA SER A 10 0.43 -3.88 1.16
C SER A 10 -0.08 -4.39 -0.18
N LEU A 11 -1.29 -3.99 -0.57
CA LEU A 11 -1.83 -4.15 -1.93
C LEU A 11 -0.91 -3.51 -2.97
N GLY A 12 -0.15 -2.47 -2.58
CA GLY A 12 0.87 -1.84 -3.42
C GLY A 12 1.94 -2.82 -3.91
N MET A 13 2.19 -3.90 -3.18
CA MET A 13 3.14 -4.95 -3.57
C MET A 13 2.59 -5.87 -4.68
N LEU A 14 1.28 -5.82 -4.93
CA LEU A 14 0.67 -6.50 -6.07
C LEU A 14 0.77 -5.68 -7.36
N LEU A 15 1.05 -4.38 -7.26
CA LEU A 15 1.24 -3.51 -8.41
C LEU A 15 2.55 -3.85 -9.13
N GLU A 16 2.61 -3.61 -10.43
CA GLU A 16 3.86 -3.76 -11.18
C GLU A 16 4.76 -2.56 -10.94
N LYS A 17 4.18 -1.36 -11.00
CA LYS A 17 4.89 -0.11 -10.73
C LYS A 17 3.90 1.00 -10.34
N VAL A 18 4.36 1.95 -9.52
CA VAL A 18 3.74 3.27 -9.43
C VAL A 18 4.70 4.27 -10.10
N ASP A 19 4.28 4.86 -11.22
CA ASP A 19 5.08 5.84 -11.96
C ASP A 19 4.40 7.20 -11.97
N THR A 20 4.93 8.12 -11.16
CA THR A 20 4.39 9.49 -11.05
C THR A 20 5.00 10.43 -12.08
N SER A 21 5.99 9.99 -12.85
CA SER A 21 6.84 10.87 -13.68
C SER A 21 6.05 11.54 -14.79
N GLU A 22 5.22 10.77 -15.51
CA GLU A 22 4.39 11.29 -16.61
C GLU A 22 3.30 12.24 -16.10
N PHE A 23 2.67 11.88 -14.98
CA PHE A 23 1.66 12.73 -14.35
C PHE A 23 2.25 14.08 -13.92
N ILE A 24 3.39 14.07 -13.21
CA ILE A 24 4.09 15.29 -12.79
C ILE A 24 4.53 16.09 -14.01
N ALA A 25 5.17 15.45 -15.00
CA ALA A 25 5.63 16.12 -16.22
C ALA A 25 4.48 16.81 -16.97
N LYS A 26 3.31 16.15 -17.04
CA LYS A 26 2.10 16.72 -17.64
C LYS A 26 1.64 17.96 -16.90
N LEU A 27 1.54 17.91 -15.56
CA LEU A 27 1.14 19.07 -14.77
C LEU A 27 2.13 20.23 -14.93
N LEU A 28 3.44 19.96 -14.85
CA LEU A 28 4.47 21.00 -14.98
C LEU A 28 4.48 21.62 -16.37
N LYS A 29 4.18 20.85 -17.42
CA LYS A 29 4.03 21.35 -18.79
C LYS A 29 2.87 22.34 -18.87
N ILE A 30 1.68 21.97 -18.38
CA ILE A 30 0.49 22.84 -18.41
C ILE A 30 0.74 24.10 -17.57
N ALA A 31 1.33 23.96 -16.38
CA ALA A 31 1.67 25.10 -15.54
C ALA A 31 2.59 26.11 -16.26
N LYS A 32 3.56 25.62 -17.04
CA LYS A 32 4.46 26.46 -17.84
C LYS A 32 3.79 27.06 -19.08
N GLU A 33 2.84 26.36 -19.68
CA GLU A 33 2.03 26.88 -20.80
C GLU A 33 1.11 28.02 -20.34
N GLU A 34 0.51 27.90 -19.15
CA GLU A 34 -0.33 28.96 -18.57
C GLU A 34 0.47 30.11 -17.94
N ASN A 35 1.68 29.83 -17.43
CA ASN A 35 2.59 30.81 -16.87
C ASN A 35 4.03 30.51 -17.30
N PRO A 36 4.55 31.17 -18.35
CA PRO A 36 5.90 30.93 -18.86
C PRO A 36 7.03 31.10 -17.82
N ASP A 37 6.80 31.93 -16.79
CA ASP A 37 7.74 32.20 -15.69
C ASP A 37 7.60 31.20 -14.52
N PHE A 38 6.76 30.16 -14.67
CA PHE A 38 6.58 29.16 -13.63
C PHE A 38 7.87 28.38 -13.35
N ILE A 39 8.25 28.35 -12.07
CA ILE A 39 9.40 27.59 -11.56
C ILE A 39 8.91 26.61 -10.50
N PHE A 40 9.15 25.32 -10.73
CA PHE A 40 8.90 24.30 -9.72
C PHE A 40 9.97 24.36 -8.64
N THR A 41 9.58 24.74 -7.43
CA THR A 41 10.49 24.90 -6.28
C THR A 41 10.34 23.76 -5.27
N GLN A 42 11.34 23.56 -4.42
CA GLN A 42 11.24 22.61 -3.29
C GLN A 42 10.08 22.94 -2.34
N SER A 43 9.74 24.23 -2.19
CA SER A 43 8.58 24.65 -1.38
C SER A 43 7.26 24.15 -1.97
N LEU A 44 7.09 24.28 -3.29
CA LEU A 44 5.91 23.75 -4.00
C LEU A 44 5.84 22.23 -3.92
N GLN A 45 6.98 21.55 -4.11
CA GLN A 45 7.08 20.10 -3.96
C GLN A 45 6.60 19.65 -2.56
N LYS A 46 7.08 20.31 -1.50
CA LYS A 46 6.67 20.01 -0.11
C LYS A 46 5.16 20.22 0.10
N GLN A 47 4.59 21.30 -0.43
CA GLN A 47 3.16 21.56 -0.34
C GLN A 47 2.33 20.51 -1.09
N GLY A 48 2.77 20.11 -2.29
CA GLY A 48 2.13 19.04 -3.06
C GLY A 48 2.15 17.70 -2.32
N PHE A 49 3.27 17.35 -1.68
CA PHE A 49 3.36 16.15 -0.85
C PHE A 49 2.40 16.18 0.35
N LEU A 50 2.35 17.29 1.10
CA LEU A 50 1.42 17.44 2.24
C LEU A 50 -0.05 17.34 1.81
N LEU A 51 -0.36 17.91 0.64
CA LEU A 51 -1.69 17.83 0.06
C LEU A 51 -2.05 16.39 -0.33
N ALA A 52 -1.13 15.66 -0.98
CA ALA A 52 -1.30 14.25 -1.32
C ALA A 52 -1.43 13.37 -0.06
N GLU A 53 -0.66 13.64 0.99
CA GLU A 53 -0.78 12.94 2.27
C GLU A 53 -2.16 13.16 2.90
N THR A 54 -2.66 14.40 2.90
CA THR A 54 -3.99 14.75 3.42
C THR A 54 -5.09 14.02 2.65
N PHE A 55 -4.97 13.94 1.33
CA PHE A 55 -5.87 13.18 0.47
C PHE A 55 -5.81 11.67 0.74
N ASN A 56 -4.62 11.08 0.82
CA ASN A 56 -4.44 9.65 1.11
C ASN A 56 -4.95 9.25 2.50
N GLN A 57 -4.97 10.19 3.45
CA GLN A 57 -5.59 10.03 4.78
C GLN A 57 -7.13 10.15 4.76
N GLY A 58 -7.74 10.45 3.61
CA GLY A 58 -9.18 10.65 3.47
C GLY A 58 -9.71 11.94 4.12
N LYS A 59 -8.84 12.91 4.42
CA LYS A 59 -9.22 14.16 5.10
C LYS A 59 -9.82 15.20 4.16
N ILE A 60 -9.60 15.03 2.85
CA ILE A 60 -10.18 15.86 1.80
C ILE A 60 -10.74 14.96 0.71
N GLU A 61 -11.81 15.43 0.08
CA GLU A 61 -12.41 14.74 -1.05
C GLU A 61 -11.54 14.88 -2.30
N SER A 62 -11.70 13.94 -3.23
CA SER A 62 -10.97 13.87 -4.49
C SER A 62 -11.01 15.22 -5.23
N GLU A 63 -12.20 15.79 -5.47
CA GLU A 63 -12.34 17.06 -6.20
C GLU A 63 -11.61 18.22 -5.51
N THR A 64 -11.63 18.25 -4.18
CA THR A 64 -10.91 19.24 -3.38
C THR A 64 -9.39 19.07 -3.55
N PHE A 65 -8.89 17.83 -3.48
CA PHE A 65 -7.48 17.52 -3.71
C PHE A 65 -7.01 17.99 -5.09
N ALA A 66 -7.71 17.57 -6.15
CA ALA A 66 -7.36 17.93 -7.52
C ALA A 66 -7.38 19.45 -7.72
N SER A 67 -8.44 20.12 -7.26
CA SER A 67 -8.57 21.58 -7.37
C SER A 67 -7.46 22.32 -6.63
N GLN A 68 -7.09 21.87 -5.42
CA GLN A 68 -6.01 22.48 -4.64
C GLN A 68 -4.65 22.25 -5.29
N LEU A 69 -4.40 21.07 -5.88
CA LEU A 69 -3.13 20.79 -6.55
C LEU A 69 -2.99 21.61 -7.84
N LEU A 70 -4.05 21.70 -8.64
CA LEU A 70 -4.08 22.55 -9.83
C LEU A 70 -3.85 24.03 -9.46
N LYS A 71 -4.53 24.52 -8.42
CA LYS A 71 -4.34 25.88 -7.90
C LYS A 71 -2.92 26.12 -7.38
N LEU A 72 -2.32 25.15 -6.69
CA LEU A 72 -0.94 25.23 -6.19
C LEU A 72 0.06 25.43 -7.34
N LEU A 73 -0.22 24.83 -8.50
CA LEU A 73 0.61 24.94 -9.70
C LEU A 73 0.21 26.11 -10.60
N GLY A 74 -0.85 26.85 -10.26
CA GLY A 74 -1.37 27.95 -11.08
C GLY A 74 -2.12 27.51 -12.34
N ILE A 75 -2.51 26.24 -12.43
CA ILE A 75 -3.23 25.65 -13.56
C ILE A 75 -4.72 25.95 -13.43
N LYS A 76 -5.32 26.55 -14.45
CA LYS A 76 -6.74 26.92 -14.51
C LYS A 76 -7.50 26.19 -15.60
N THR A 77 -6.82 25.69 -16.63
CA THR A 77 -7.48 25.15 -17.83
C THR A 77 -7.67 23.65 -17.81
N MET A 78 -6.94 22.90 -16.97
CA MET A 78 -7.02 21.44 -16.93
C MET A 78 -8.37 20.97 -16.35
N PRO A 79 -9.20 20.25 -17.12
CA PRO A 79 -10.43 19.65 -16.60
C PRO A 79 -10.15 18.56 -15.56
N LEU A 80 -11.02 18.40 -14.56
CA LEU A 80 -10.85 17.39 -13.51
C LEU A 80 -10.83 15.96 -14.05
N ASN A 81 -11.63 15.64 -15.07
CA ASN A 81 -11.60 14.31 -15.71
C ASN A 81 -10.23 14.02 -16.35
N GLU A 82 -9.61 15.02 -16.97
CA GLU A 82 -8.26 14.88 -17.52
C GLU A 82 -7.22 14.68 -16.41
N PHE A 83 -7.36 15.39 -15.28
CA PHE A 83 -6.52 15.22 -14.11
C PHE A 83 -6.59 13.79 -13.58
N TRP A 84 -7.81 13.28 -13.36
CA TRP A 84 -8.02 11.92 -12.85
C TRP A 84 -7.54 10.85 -13.82
N ASN A 85 -7.77 11.03 -15.12
CA ASN A 85 -7.24 10.11 -16.11
C ASN A 85 -5.71 10.02 -16.03
N ALA A 86 -5.02 11.15 -15.92
CA ALA A 86 -3.56 11.17 -15.80
C ALA A 86 -3.08 10.62 -14.44
N TRP A 87 -3.81 10.92 -13.36
CA TRP A 87 -3.55 10.42 -12.01
C TRP A 87 -3.67 8.89 -11.94
N ASP A 88 -4.69 8.33 -12.59
CA ASP A 88 -4.94 6.89 -12.63
C ASP A 88 -3.90 6.15 -13.45
N GLN A 89 -3.30 6.77 -14.48
CA GLN A 89 -2.18 6.17 -15.23
C GLN A 89 -0.93 5.95 -14.38
N MET A 90 -0.79 6.63 -13.23
CA MET A 90 0.36 6.41 -12.34
C MET A 90 0.42 4.99 -11.78
N VAL A 91 -0.72 4.30 -11.69
CA VAL A 91 -0.78 2.92 -11.20
C VAL A 91 -0.67 1.96 -12.37
N ILE A 92 0.46 1.28 -12.51
CA ILE A 92 0.66 0.25 -13.53
C ILE A 92 0.36 -1.11 -12.90
N LEU A 93 -0.63 -1.78 -13.50
CA LEU A 93 -1.14 -3.06 -13.05
C LEU A 93 -0.57 -4.15 -13.95
N GLY A 94 0.11 -5.13 -13.34
CA GLY A 94 0.56 -6.33 -14.03
C GLY A 94 -0.51 -7.43 -13.93
N ASN A 95 -0.04 -8.69 -13.94
CA ASN A 95 -0.90 -9.85 -13.69
C ASN A 95 -1.23 -9.95 -12.18
N ILE A 96 -2.30 -9.28 -11.76
CA ILE A 96 -2.76 -9.28 -10.37
C ILE A 96 -3.22 -10.69 -9.97
N ALA A 97 -3.83 -11.43 -10.90
CA ALA A 97 -4.36 -12.76 -10.63
C ALA A 97 -3.26 -13.74 -10.22
N GLU A 98 -2.12 -13.72 -10.91
CA GLU A 98 -0.95 -14.53 -10.58
C GLU A 98 -0.41 -14.21 -9.18
N LYS A 99 -0.34 -12.93 -8.80
CA LYS A 99 0.13 -12.55 -7.47
C LYS A 99 -0.87 -12.91 -6.37
N VAL A 100 -2.18 -12.77 -6.61
CA VAL A 100 -3.20 -13.23 -5.67
C VAL A 100 -3.15 -14.74 -5.49
N HIS A 101 -2.97 -15.48 -6.59
CA HIS A 101 -2.81 -16.93 -6.55
C HIS A 101 -1.59 -17.34 -5.73
N LEU A 102 -0.42 -16.71 -5.96
CA LEU A 102 0.78 -16.91 -5.15
C LEU A 102 0.50 -16.72 -3.65
N LEU A 103 -0.20 -15.64 -3.26
CA LEU A 103 -0.53 -15.40 -1.85
C LEU A 103 -1.43 -16.50 -1.27
N GLN A 104 -2.41 -16.98 -2.04
CA GLN A 104 -3.28 -18.08 -1.62
C GLN A 104 -2.49 -19.39 -1.47
N GLU A 105 -1.59 -19.69 -2.40
CA GLU A 105 -0.73 -20.87 -2.35
C GLU A 105 0.22 -20.83 -1.13
N VAL A 106 0.85 -19.69 -0.88
CA VAL A 106 1.67 -19.47 0.32
C VAL A 106 0.84 -19.64 1.59
N GLY A 107 -0.36 -19.03 1.63
CA GLY A 107 -1.31 -19.16 2.74
C GLY A 107 -1.68 -20.62 3.01
N TYR A 108 -1.96 -21.39 1.96
CA TYR A 108 -2.27 -22.81 2.07
C TYR A 108 -1.06 -23.63 2.54
N LYS A 109 0.09 -23.51 1.86
CA LYS A 109 1.32 -24.28 2.12
C LYS A 109 1.84 -24.08 3.53
N HIS A 110 1.76 -22.86 4.06
CA HIS A 110 2.31 -22.49 5.36
C HIS A 110 1.24 -22.37 6.46
N ASN A 111 -0.02 -22.73 6.17
CA ASN A 111 -1.15 -22.54 7.09
C ASN A 111 -1.17 -21.09 7.65
N ALA A 112 -1.00 -20.12 6.75
CA ALA A 112 -0.96 -18.71 7.05
C ALA A 112 -2.26 -18.01 6.58
N LEU A 113 -2.69 -17.02 7.35
CA LEU A 113 -3.80 -16.15 7.02
C LEU A 113 -3.24 -14.87 6.39
N MET A 114 -3.50 -14.68 5.11
CA MET A 114 -3.00 -13.55 4.35
C MET A 114 -3.98 -12.38 4.43
N TYR A 115 -3.48 -11.18 4.74
CA TYR A 115 -4.24 -9.94 4.85
C TYR A 115 -3.62 -8.85 3.98
N LEU A 116 -4.45 -8.13 3.23
CA LEU A 116 -4.04 -7.00 2.42
C LEU A 116 -4.43 -5.69 3.10
N SER A 117 -3.55 -4.71 2.99
CA SER A 117 -3.81 -3.32 3.36
C SER A 117 -3.55 -2.42 2.16
N SER A 118 -4.37 -1.40 1.97
CA SER A 118 -4.08 -0.38 0.98
C SER A 118 -4.32 1.00 1.55
N ASP A 119 -3.32 1.85 1.38
CA ASP A 119 -3.38 3.29 1.59
C ASP A 119 -3.67 4.06 0.29
N THR A 120 -4.07 3.36 -0.76
CA THR A 120 -4.49 3.95 -2.03
C THR A 120 -5.82 4.69 -1.89
N ASN A 121 -6.07 5.67 -2.76
CA ASN A 121 -7.33 6.43 -2.78
C ASN A 121 -8.45 5.68 -3.53
N HIS A 122 -9.67 6.24 -3.52
CA HIS A 122 -10.83 5.63 -4.18
C HIS A 122 -10.65 5.46 -5.70
N SER A 123 -10.02 6.42 -6.40
CA SER A 123 -9.82 6.37 -7.86
C SER A 123 -8.90 5.21 -8.27
N HIS A 124 -7.73 5.14 -7.62
CA HIS A 124 -6.78 4.05 -7.83
C HIS A 124 -7.36 2.69 -7.44
N PHE A 125 -8.15 2.64 -6.35
CA PHE A 125 -8.86 1.42 -5.99
C PHE A 125 -9.85 0.99 -7.08
N ASN A 126 -10.64 1.90 -7.65
CA ASN A 126 -11.57 1.59 -8.74
C ASN A 126 -10.84 1.08 -10.00
N LYS A 127 -9.66 1.63 -10.30
CA LYS A 127 -8.81 1.10 -11.38
C LYS A 127 -8.37 -0.34 -11.09
N ILE A 128 -7.89 -0.60 -9.88
CA ILE A 128 -7.49 -1.96 -9.45
C ILE A 128 -8.67 -2.93 -9.53
N VAL A 129 -9.86 -2.51 -9.07
CA VAL A 129 -11.10 -3.32 -9.14
C VAL A 129 -11.40 -3.70 -10.58
N LYS A 130 -11.47 -2.72 -11.49
CA LYS A 130 -11.80 -2.95 -12.90
C LYS A 130 -10.81 -3.90 -13.58
N GLU A 131 -9.52 -3.73 -13.30
CA GLU A 131 -8.50 -4.61 -13.85
C GLU A 131 -8.55 -6.02 -13.26
N SER A 132 -8.85 -6.13 -11.97
CA SER A 132 -9.04 -7.41 -11.28
C SER A 132 -10.23 -8.19 -11.85
N GLU A 133 -11.33 -7.49 -12.16
CA GLU A 133 -12.51 -8.07 -12.83
C GLU A 133 -12.17 -8.60 -14.23
N ASN A 134 -11.37 -7.85 -15.01
CA ASN A 134 -10.87 -8.32 -16.32
C ASN A 134 -10.03 -9.60 -16.21
N GLN A 135 -9.38 -9.80 -15.07
CA GLN A 135 -8.56 -10.98 -14.76
C GLN A 135 -9.33 -12.06 -13.96
N ASN A 136 -10.66 -11.97 -13.88
CA ASN A 136 -11.55 -12.91 -13.18
C ASN A 136 -11.31 -13.07 -11.67
N ILE A 137 -10.78 -12.03 -11.01
CA ILE A 137 -10.63 -12.01 -9.56
C ILE A 137 -11.92 -11.46 -8.94
N GLN A 138 -12.59 -12.28 -8.12
CA GLN A 138 -13.81 -11.84 -7.43
C GLN A 138 -13.52 -10.79 -6.36
N LEU A 139 -14.37 -9.76 -6.31
CA LEU A 139 -14.30 -8.69 -5.34
C LEU A 139 -15.65 -8.46 -4.68
N ASP A 140 -15.69 -8.56 -3.35
CA ASP A 140 -16.89 -8.31 -2.55
C ASP A 140 -16.69 -7.06 -1.69
N ALA A 141 -17.08 -5.92 -2.25
CA ALA A 141 -16.94 -4.60 -1.63
C ALA A 141 -17.98 -4.34 -0.51
N THR A 142 -18.94 -5.26 -0.32
CA THR A 142 -19.98 -5.16 0.72
C THR A 142 -19.50 -5.65 2.09
N LYS A 143 -18.44 -6.45 2.11
CA LYS A 143 -17.84 -6.98 3.33
C LYS A 143 -16.87 -6.00 3.99
N GLN A 144 -16.71 -6.16 5.29
CA GLN A 144 -15.71 -5.51 6.12
C GLN A 144 -14.94 -6.61 6.87
N PRO A 145 -13.69 -6.92 6.49
CA PRO A 145 -12.92 -6.36 5.38
C PRO A 145 -13.43 -6.79 3.99
N ILE A 146 -13.09 -6.02 2.96
CA ILE A 146 -13.38 -6.35 1.55
C ILE A 146 -12.73 -7.69 1.22
N GLN A 147 -13.39 -8.55 0.44
CA GLN A 147 -12.74 -9.77 -0.06
C GLN A 147 -12.16 -9.51 -1.44
N PHE A 148 -10.85 -9.63 -1.58
CA PHE A 148 -10.09 -9.45 -2.81
C PHE A 148 -9.48 -10.78 -3.23
N GLY A 149 -10.14 -11.54 -4.11
CA GLY A 149 -9.73 -12.90 -4.42
C GLY A 149 -9.64 -13.77 -3.15
N GLN A 150 -10.67 -13.74 -2.30
CA GLN A 150 -10.72 -14.41 -0.98
C GLN A 150 -9.73 -13.88 0.08
N LEU A 151 -8.91 -12.88 -0.24
CA LEU A 151 -8.02 -12.23 0.72
C LEU A 151 -8.75 -11.05 1.40
N PRO A 152 -8.78 -10.99 2.74
CA PRO A 152 -9.23 -9.81 3.48
C PRO A 152 -8.42 -8.56 3.09
N LEU A 153 -9.08 -7.51 2.60
CA LEU A 153 -8.50 -6.23 2.20
C LEU A 153 -9.09 -5.09 3.04
N TYR A 154 -8.21 -4.32 3.69
CA TYR A 154 -8.54 -3.12 4.45
C TYR A 154 -8.03 -1.87 3.73
N LEU A 155 -8.86 -0.83 3.66
CA LEU A 155 -8.58 0.40 2.93
C LEU A 155 -8.50 1.59 3.89
N SER A 156 -7.41 2.35 3.83
CA SER A 156 -7.16 3.51 4.71
C SER A 156 -8.30 4.53 4.65
N TYR A 157 -8.78 4.86 3.45
CA TYR A 157 -9.79 5.90 3.22
C TYR A 157 -11.18 5.50 3.71
N ARG A 158 -11.52 4.20 3.74
CA ARG A 158 -12.79 3.72 4.34
C ARG A 158 -12.74 3.74 5.87
N ILE A 159 -11.54 3.60 6.43
CA ILE A 159 -11.30 3.57 7.88
C ILE A 159 -11.01 4.99 8.42
N GLY A 160 -10.65 5.94 7.54
CA GLY A 160 -10.42 7.35 7.85
C GLY A 160 -9.09 7.61 8.58
N ARG A 161 -8.03 6.83 8.31
CA ARG A 161 -6.80 6.88 9.11
C ARG A 161 -5.52 6.74 8.28
N ASN A 162 -4.39 7.18 8.85
CA ASN A 162 -3.06 6.97 8.26
C ASN A 162 -2.65 5.49 8.30
N ARG A 163 -1.60 5.11 7.54
CA ARG A 163 -1.13 3.72 7.42
C ARG A 163 -0.81 3.08 8.77
N GLU A 164 -0.20 3.83 9.70
CA GLU A 164 0.04 3.36 11.06
C GLU A 164 -1.26 2.91 11.73
N THR A 165 -2.29 3.75 11.73
CA THR A 165 -3.53 3.38 12.43
C THR A 165 -4.32 2.31 11.68
N LEU A 166 -4.20 2.23 10.36
CA LEU A 166 -4.74 1.13 9.57
C LEU A 166 -4.12 -0.20 10.02
N VAL A 167 -2.79 -0.25 10.13
CA VAL A 167 -2.05 -1.44 10.60
C VAL A 167 -2.51 -1.83 12.01
N LYS A 168 -2.60 -0.87 12.94
CA LYS A 168 -3.11 -1.11 14.30
C LYS A 168 -4.51 -1.72 14.29
N HIS A 169 -5.43 -1.14 13.53
CA HIS A 169 -6.81 -1.62 13.41
C HIS A 169 -6.89 -3.07 12.90
N ILE A 170 -6.11 -3.41 11.87
CA ILE A 170 -6.06 -4.78 11.33
C ILE A 170 -5.54 -5.75 12.38
N ILE A 171 -4.48 -5.39 13.11
CA ILE A 171 -3.88 -6.23 14.15
C ILE A 171 -4.87 -6.45 15.30
N ASP A 172 -5.61 -5.42 15.72
CA ASP A 172 -6.64 -5.54 16.75
C ASP A 172 -7.79 -6.45 16.28
N ASP A 173 -8.24 -6.31 15.02
CA ASP A 173 -9.27 -7.18 14.43
C ASP A 173 -8.80 -8.65 14.29
N ILE A 174 -7.54 -8.88 13.97
CA ILE A 174 -6.95 -10.23 13.95
C ILE A 174 -6.97 -10.84 15.36
N ARG A 175 -6.65 -10.04 16.38
CA ARG A 175 -6.54 -10.51 17.78
C ARG A 175 -7.87 -10.76 18.46
N SER A 176 -8.93 -10.08 18.05
CA SER A 176 -10.28 -10.24 18.61
C SER A 176 -10.94 -11.56 18.19
N LYS A 177 -10.40 -12.26 17.18
CA LYS A 177 -10.96 -13.51 16.65
C LYS A 177 -10.50 -14.73 17.48
N ASP A 178 -11.24 -15.04 18.54
CA ASP A 178 -10.91 -16.11 19.49
C ASP A 178 -10.73 -17.50 18.85
N PHE A 179 -11.51 -17.85 17.82
CA PHE A 179 -11.45 -19.17 17.20
C PHE A 179 -10.27 -19.35 16.22
N ASN A 180 -9.54 -18.27 15.90
CA ASN A 180 -8.52 -18.27 14.85
C ASN A 180 -7.32 -17.37 15.21
N LYS A 181 -7.01 -17.25 16.51
CA LYS A 181 -5.96 -16.37 17.00
C LYS A 181 -4.59 -16.87 16.50
N PRO A 182 -3.87 -16.06 15.71
CA PRO A 182 -2.58 -16.48 15.18
C PRO A 182 -1.52 -16.52 16.30
N ARG A 183 -0.54 -17.42 16.16
CA ARG A 183 0.64 -17.48 17.04
C ARG A 183 1.52 -16.25 16.85
N GLU A 184 1.66 -15.84 15.61
CA GLU A 184 2.50 -14.72 15.19
C GLU A 184 1.75 -13.89 14.16
N ILE A 185 1.94 -12.58 14.23
CA ILE A 185 1.54 -11.65 13.19
C ILE A 185 2.82 -11.10 12.57
N ILE A 186 2.93 -11.21 11.25
CA ILE A 186 4.04 -10.69 10.46
C ILE A 186 3.51 -9.53 9.62
N LEU A 187 4.11 -8.36 9.77
CA LEU A 187 3.89 -7.21 8.92
C LEU A 187 5.02 -7.11 7.89
N ILE A 188 4.67 -7.13 6.61
CA ILE A 188 5.61 -6.92 5.51
C ILE A 188 5.48 -5.47 5.03
N LEU A 189 6.57 -4.71 5.15
CA LEU A 189 6.68 -3.33 4.68
C LEU A 189 7.61 -3.23 3.47
N GLY A 190 7.36 -2.27 2.58
CA GLY A 190 8.35 -1.90 1.57
C GLY A 190 9.59 -1.29 2.23
N ASN A 191 10.78 -1.60 1.74
CA ASN A 191 12.01 -1.03 2.30
C ASN A 191 12.21 0.43 1.85
N PRO A 192 12.24 1.41 2.78
CA PRO A 192 12.52 2.81 2.43
C PRO A 192 13.85 3.03 1.71
N ALA A 193 14.85 2.16 1.92
CA ALA A 193 16.16 2.25 1.27
C ALA A 193 16.07 2.18 -0.27
N ASN A 194 14.98 1.61 -0.80
CA ASN A 194 14.74 1.50 -2.24
C ASN A 194 14.18 2.80 -2.86
N ILE A 195 13.84 3.81 -2.05
CA ILE A 195 13.31 5.09 -2.52
C ILE A 195 14.48 6.00 -2.91
N LYS A 196 14.52 6.39 -4.19
CA LYS A 196 15.57 7.27 -4.76
C LYS A 196 15.47 8.72 -4.29
N ASP A 197 14.25 9.26 -4.18
CA ASP A 197 14.05 10.65 -3.75
C ASP A 197 14.35 10.80 -2.25
N LYS A 198 15.24 11.74 -1.91
CA LYS A 198 15.74 11.92 -0.54
C LYS A 198 14.63 12.31 0.44
N THR A 199 13.73 13.19 0.04
CA THR A 199 12.65 13.70 0.91
C THR A 199 11.61 12.61 1.14
N ALA A 200 11.18 11.92 0.08
CA ALA A 200 10.27 10.79 0.17
C ALA A 200 10.87 9.66 1.01
N ARG A 201 12.16 9.36 0.84
CA ARG A 201 12.86 8.36 1.66
C ARG A 201 12.85 8.71 3.14
N GLN A 202 13.21 9.95 3.51
CA GLN A 202 13.21 10.39 4.91
C GLN A 202 11.83 10.30 5.57
N MET A 203 10.77 10.61 4.82
CA MET A 203 9.40 10.48 5.30
C MET A 203 9.00 9.01 5.49
N ALA A 204 9.31 8.15 4.52
CA ALA A 204 9.05 6.72 4.59
C ALA A 204 9.85 6.04 5.72
N GLU A 205 11.11 6.43 5.93
CA GLU A 205 11.95 5.98 7.06
C GLU A 205 11.32 6.34 8.40
N ARG A 206 10.85 7.59 8.55
CA ARG A 206 10.17 8.04 9.77
C ARG A 206 8.89 7.24 10.03
N GLU A 207 8.05 7.07 9.02
CA GLU A 207 6.82 6.29 9.13
C GLU A 207 7.11 4.83 9.49
N CYS A 208 8.06 4.19 8.80
CA CYS A 208 8.48 2.82 9.10
C CYS A 208 9.04 2.68 10.51
N ALA A 209 9.80 3.66 11.01
CA ALA A 209 10.33 3.64 12.37
C ALA A 209 9.20 3.67 13.42
N VAL A 210 8.20 4.53 13.22
CA VAL A 210 7.02 4.61 14.13
C VAL A 210 6.24 3.29 14.13
N ILE A 211 5.93 2.76 12.94
CA ILE A 211 5.20 1.48 12.81
C ILE A 211 6.00 0.34 13.43
N THR A 212 7.30 0.26 13.17
CA THR A 212 8.16 -0.82 13.67
C THR A 212 8.30 -0.78 15.19
N ALA A 213 8.45 0.41 15.78
CA ALA A 213 8.50 0.58 17.23
C ALA A 213 7.20 0.07 17.89
N TRP A 214 6.05 0.48 17.36
CA TRP A 214 4.75 0.02 17.87
C TRP A 214 4.56 -1.49 17.69
N CYS A 215 4.95 -2.05 16.54
CA CYS A 215 4.87 -3.49 16.27
C CYS A 215 5.71 -4.30 17.27
N LYS A 216 6.93 -3.84 17.58
CA LYS A 216 7.80 -4.49 18.57
C LYS A 216 7.16 -4.52 19.96
N GLU A 217 6.61 -3.41 20.42
CA GLU A 217 5.88 -3.33 21.70
C GLU A 217 4.65 -4.24 21.75
N ASN A 218 4.13 -4.60 20.58
CA ASN A 218 2.94 -5.42 20.43
C ASN A 218 3.24 -6.86 20.00
N ASN A 219 4.48 -7.36 20.01
CA ASN A 219 4.80 -8.73 19.54
C ASN A 219 4.34 -9.00 18.09
N VAL A 220 4.56 -8.03 17.21
CA VAL A 220 4.34 -8.17 15.75
C VAL A 220 5.70 -8.11 15.07
N SER A 221 6.02 -9.15 14.30
CA SER A 221 7.28 -9.24 13.56
C SER A 221 7.21 -8.37 12.31
N VAL A 222 8.18 -7.48 12.12
CA VAL A 222 8.27 -6.64 10.91
C VAL A 222 9.34 -7.20 9.99
N LYS A 223 8.99 -7.36 8.71
CA LYS A 223 9.88 -7.82 7.64
C LYS A 223 9.87 -6.79 6.51
N PHE A 224 11.01 -6.58 5.88
CA PHE A 224 11.13 -5.66 4.76
C PHE A 224 11.20 -6.42 3.45
N HIS A 225 10.39 -5.98 2.50
CA HIS A 225 10.40 -6.47 1.14
C HIS A 225 11.50 -5.77 0.33
N ASN A 226 12.45 -6.57 -0.15
CA ASN A 226 13.63 -6.12 -0.90
C ASN A 226 13.73 -6.70 -2.31
N HIS A 227 12.94 -7.74 -2.61
CA HIS A 227 13.07 -8.57 -3.82
C HIS A 227 11.69 -8.96 -4.36
N SER A 228 11.54 -10.11 -5.02
CA SER A 228 10.24 -10.65 -5.39
C SER A 228 9.39 -11.04 -4.16
N LEU A 229 8.08 -11.27 -4.36
CA LEU A 229 7.20 -11.73 -3.29
C LEU A 229 7.59 -13.15 -2.84
N GLU A 230 7.94 -13.99 -3.80
CA GLU A 230 8.41 -15.35 -3.62
C GLU A 230 9.62 -15.41 -2.69
N GLU A 231 10.67 -14.64 -2.99
CA GLU A 231 11.87 -14.59 -2.15
C GLU A 231 11.58 -14.04 -0.75
N THR A 232 10.65 -13.07 -0.65
CA THR A 232 10.21 -12.53 0.65
C THR A 232 9.56 -13.63 1.49
N PHE A 233 8.68 -14.44 0.90
CA PHE A 233 8.02 -15.54 1.62
C PHE A 233 8.95 -16.70 1.93
N GLU A 234 9.89 -17.03 1.04
CA GLU A 234 10.94 -18.01 1.33
C GLU A 234 11.75 -17.59 2.55
N GLN A 235 12.17 -16.32 2.65
CA GLN A 235 12.90 -15.84 3.83
C GLN A 235 12.07 -15.89 5.11
N ILE A 236 10.77 -15.59 5.03
CA ILE A 236 9.85 -15.61 6.16
C ILE A 236 9.59 -17.03 6.67
N PHE A 237 9.33 -17.97 5.77
CA PHE A 237 8.87 -19.31 6.16
C PHE A 237 9.97 -20.38 6.16
N ASN A 238 11.08 -20.21 5.41
CA ASN A 238 12.19 -21.17 5.46
C ASN A 238 13.13 -20.93 6.65
N THR A 239 13.11 -19.76 7.29
CA THR A 239 13.85 -19.55 8.54
C THR A 239 13.32 -20.42 9.69
N GLU A 240 12.05 -20.82 9.67
CA GLU A 240 11.49 -21.77 10.65
C GLU A 240 12.06 -23.20 10.53
N ASN A 241 12.65 -23.57 9.39
CA ASN A 241 13.33 -24.88 9.24
C ASN A 241 14.72 -24.90 9.86
N ILE A 242 15.40 -23.75 9.98
CA ILE A 242 16.73 -23.67 10.57
C ILE A 242 16.65 -23.77 12.10
N ASP A 243 15.69 -23.09 12.73
CA ASP A 243 15.51 -23.15 14.19
C ASP A 243 14.99 -24.51 14.67
N ARG A 244 14.21 -25.23 13.85
CA ARG A 244 13.80 -26.62 14.13
C ARG A 244 14.94 -27.63 13.98
N LEU A 245 15.94 -27.34 13.14
CA LEU A 245 17.15 -28.16 13.03
C LEU A 245 18.09 -27.87 14.20
N ALA A 246 18.26 -26.61 14.61
CA ALA A 246 19.09 -26.24 15.74
C ALA A 246 18.63 -26.90 17.07
N PHE A 247 17.32 -27.03 17.30
CA PHE A 247 16.77 -27.73 18.47
C PHE A 247 16.78 -29.26 18.40
N LYS A 248 17.10 -29.86 17.25
CA LYS A 248 17.28 -31.32 17.14
C LYS A 248 18.74 -31.76 17.37
N PHE A 249 19.66 -30.81 17.50
CA PHE A 249 21.09 -31.06 17.71
C PHE A 249 21.65 -30.41 19.00
N ALA A 250 20.78 -29.94 19.90
CA ALA A 250 21.12 -29.49 21.25
C ALA A 250 20.45 -30.40 22.28
#